data_AF-S5LZ49-F1
#
_entry.id   AF-S5LZ49-F1
#
_cell.length_a   1.000
_cell.length_b   1.000
_cell.length_c   1.000
_cell.angle_alpha   90.00
_cell.angle_beta   90.00
_cell.angle_gamma   90.00
#
_symmetry.space_group_name_H-M   'P 1'
#
loop_
_entity.id
_entity.type
_entity.pdbx_description
1 polymer ?
#
loop_
_entity_poly.entity_id
_entity_poly.type
_entity_poly.pdbx_seq_one_letter_code
_entity_poly.pdbx_strand_id
1 'polypeptide(L)'
;MKETDKQSIFWYGLHKIAYENAQFKYYITTQKELISKLYPIVYIGVTQYTLYRGITINEIPVDELNTYTSYIMENYEQIYKIKYRFVKEKPKKLNFKEKQIYDLSWEIIAGLLLPYINEFCFKNYEQWKNLTKSYIRECAIIYEYDINHEAEDGKIKTSIAYPFIFTLNLIKIYEKQGLYQRIQKCYQKEILLKKFNSGREWKQKELDYLQETYELIQNDEEWSMFLSNFSNLKWDSFDLKERFKGLFQLTKLTTILMKDEISAVTMLDDGAELYELIENYLPLFIFEDKIKNSSNNLNQEYKNSKIKVLSPFNYQNINIETLIPYVCSKGERFVEIDKEQLKSCSEIIASVFSNLRMTLLIHEYLPQFIDSRIIVQKKLLVNVLKIFEEVKENRFKRKIDVENLLESDFFISEEEIIDIIELHRKNLPEFGENSSLLKVGKIMSLMLGIEPKTASSVNYDLRQLIKNILIIFGPHPLDHTVQTRENINFISTIFEKICREYEKKMNLNDLDNQFSNAFELPLKLLNWKKD
;
A
#
# COMPACT_ATOMS: atom_id res chain seq x y z
N MET A 1 -1.34 -22.89 -7.66
CA MET A 1 -0.58 -21.83 -6.95
C MET A 1 0.74 -21.64 -7.67
N LYS A 2 1.21 -20.39 -7.87
CA LYS A 2 2.50 -20.15 -8.56
C LYS A 2 3.64 -20.67 -7.69
N GLU A 3 4.74 -21.12 -8.29
CA GLU A 3 5.89 -21.65 -7.53
C GLU A 3 6.50 -20.60 -6.60
N THR A 4 6.55 -19.34 -7.06
CA THR A 4 6.94 -18.17 -6.27
C THR A 4 6.17 -18.06 -4.94
N ASP A 5 4.87 -18.34 -4.96
CA ASP A 5 4.03 -18.21 -3.76
C ASP A 5 4.39 -19.29 -2.72
N LYS A 6 4.88 -20.46 -3.14
CA LYS A 6 5.31 -21.56 -2.23
C LYS A 6 6.61 -21.27 -1.50
N GLN A 7 7.42 -20.37 -2.05
CA GLN A 7 8.73 -19.96 -1.55
C GLN A 7 8.67 -18.63 -0.78
N SER A 8 7.49 -18.03 -0.61
CA SER A 8 7.33 -16.77 0.13
C SER A 8 7.72 -16.87 1.61
N ILE A 9 8.23 -15.76 2.17
CA ILE A 9 8.53 -15.59 3.59
C ILE A 9 7.33 -15.88 4.51
N PHE A 10 6.11 -15.81 3.96
CA PHE A 10 4.86 -16.12 4.66
C PHE A 10 4.91 -17.45 5.40
N TRP A 11 5.44 -18.49 4.74
CA TRP A 11 5.46 -19.85 5.27
C TRP A 11 6.35 -19.96 6.49
N TYR A 12 7.50 -19.28 6.47
CA TYR A 12 8.38 -19.23 7.63
C TYR A 12 7.69 -18.56 8.83
N GLY A 13 6.93 -17.49 8.60
CA GLY A 13 6.16 -16.84 9.65
C GLY A 13 5.04 -17.73 10.20
N LEU A 14 4.31 -18.46 9.36
CA LEU A 14 3.32 -19.45 9.81
C LEU A 14 3.96 -20.59 10.63
N HIS A 15 5.15 -21.06 10.24
CA HIS A 15 5.87 -22.09 11.02
C HIS A 15 6.29 -21.61 12.41
N LYS A 16 6.53 -20.30 12.59
CA LYS A 16 6.76 -19.70 13.91
C LYS A 16 5.50 -19.69 14.77
N ILE A 17 4.36 -19.33 14.20
CA ILE A 17 3.06 -19.40 14.89
C ILE A 17 2.74 -20.84 15.31
N ALA A 18 2.99 -21.80 14.42
CA ALA A 18 2.75 -23.22 14.67
C ALA A 18 3.87 -23.94 15.45
N TYR A 19 4.81 -23.23 16.09
CA TYR A 19 6.05 -23.84 16.63
C TYR A 19 5.79 -25.08 17.53
N GLU A 20 4.74 -25.06 18.34
CA GLU A 20 4.40 -26.17 19.25
C GLU A 20 3.27 -27.08 18.74
N ASN A 21 2.62 -26.73 17.63
CA ASN A 21 1.45 -27.45 17.12
C ASN A 21 1.79 -28.29 15.87
N ALA A 22 1.93 -29.61 16.05
CA ALA A 22 2.25 -30.54 14.97
C ALA A 22 1.18 -30.60 13.87
N GLN A 23 -0.11 -30.50 14.23
CA GLN A 23 -1.22 -30.51 13.27
C GLN A 23 -1.17 -29.27 12.37
N PHE A 24 -0.91 -28.09 12.94
CA PHE A 24 -0.77 -26.88 12.16
C PHE A 24 0.48 -26.87 11.28
N LYS A 25 1.62 -27.42 11.73
CA LYS A 25 2.77 -27.65 10.84
C LYS A 25 2.41 -28.56 9.66
N TYR A 26 1.62 -29.60 9.91
CA TYR A 26 1.12 -30.49 8.86
C TYR A 26 0.22 -29.74 7.87
N TYR A 27 -0.69 -28.88 8.35
CA TYR A 27 -1.52 -28.04 7.48
C TYR A 27 -0.71 -27.03 6.66
N ILE A 28 0.27 -26.36 7.27
CA ILE A 28 1.17 -25.43 6.56
C ILE A 28 1.87 -26.15 5.39
N THR A 29 2.23 -27.41 5.58
CA THR A 29 2.93 -28.21 4.56
C THR A 29 1.98 -28.71 3.46
N THR A 30 0.80 -29.22 3.85
CA THR A 30 -0.10 -29.96 2.95
C THR A 30 -1.23 -29.11 2.35
N GLN A 31 -1.60 -28.00 2.99
CA GLN A 31 -2.76 -27.16 2.64
C GLN A 31 -2.37 -25.77 2.14
N LYS A 32 -1.16 -25.62 1.57
CA LYS A 32 -0.65 -24.31 1.10
C LYS A 32 -1.62 -23.58 0.16
N GLU A 33 -2.24 -24.29 -0.78
CA GLU A 33 -3.19 -23.66 -1.72
C GLU A 33 -4.43 -23.11 -1.00
N LEU A 34 -4.96 -23.83 -0.02
CA LEU A 34 -6.09 -23.37 0.79
C LEU A 34 -5.69 -22.15 1.62
N ILE A 35 -4.57 -22.22 2.33
CA ILE A 35 -4.05 -21.13 3.17
C ILE A 35 -3.82 -19.86 2.33
N SER A 36 -3.19 -19.97 1.16
CA SER A 36 -2.95 -18.83 0.26
C SER A 36 -4.24 -18.18 -0.26
N LYS A 37 -5.32 -18.95 -0.41
CA LYS A 37 -6.65 -18.42 -0.79
C LYS A 37 -7.39 -17.79 0.39
N LEU A 38 -7.20 -18.32 1.60
CA LEU A 38 -7.85 -17.82 2.81
C LEU A 38 -7.21 -16.51 3.30
N TYR A 39 -5.89 -16.41 3.34
CA TYR A 39 -5.20 -15.31 4.00
C TYR A 39 -5.64 -13.90 3.54
N PRO A 40 -5.69 -13.58 2.23
CA PRO A 40 -6.12 -12.25 1.79
C PRO A 40 -7.56 -11.92 2.19
N ILE A 41 -8.41 -12.94 2.30
CA ILE A 41 -9.82 -12.81 2.70
C ILE A 41 -9.92 -12.62 4.21
N VAL A 42 -9.20 -13.41 5.00
CA VAL A 42 -9.15 -13.28 6.46
C VAL A 42 -8.67 -11.89 6.87
N TYR A 43 -7.58 -11.43 6.24
CA TYR A 43 -7.02 -10.11 6.52
C TYR A 43 -8.01 -8.97 6.27
N ILE A 44 -8.70 -8.96 5.12
CA ILE A 44 -9.76 -7.95 4.86
C ILE A 44 -10.94 -8.15 5.80
N GLY A 45 -11.28 -9.40 6.11
CA GLY A 45 -12.36 -9.75 7.03
C GLY A 45 -12.18 -9.15 8.43
N VAL A 46 -10.94 -9.05 8.92
CA VAL A 46 -10.64 -8.33 10.18
C VAL A 46 -11.06 -6.86 10.08
N THR A 47 -10.71 -6.18 8.99
CA THR A 47 -11.11 -4.77 8.76
C THR A 47 -12.63 -4.61 8.57
N GLN A 48 -13.28 -5.57 7.89
CA GLN A 48 -14.74 -5.52 7.71
C GLN A 48 -15.48 -5.79 9.02
N TYR A 49 -14.92 -6.62 9.91
CA TYR A 49 -15.46 -6.81 11.25
C TYR A 49 -15.31 -5.56 12.13
N THR A 50 -14.19 -4.83 12.04
CA THR A 50 -14.04 -3.56 12.77
C THR A 50 -15.03 -2.51 12.28
N LEU A 51 -15.31 -2.48 10.97
CA LEU A 51 -16.37 -1.64 10.39
C LEU A 51 -17.76 -2.05 10.90
N TYR A 52 -18.07 -3.34 10.92
CA TYR A 52 -19.35 -3.87 11.42
C TYR A 52 -19.63 -3.45 12.87
N ARG A 53 -18.58 -3.46 13.69
CA ARG A 53 -18.67 -3.15 15.13
C ARG A 53 -18.56 -1.66 15.44
N GLY A 54 -18.06 -0.84 14.51
CA GLY A 54 -17.75 0.56 14.75
C GLY A 54 -16.65 0.77 15.79
N ILE A 55 -15.67 -0.14 15.88
CA ILE A 55 -14.61 -0.10 16.91
C ILE A 55 -13.21 -0.02 16.29
N THR A 56 -12.28 0.59 17.02
CA THR A 56 -10.84 0.38 16.79
C THR A 56 -10.35 -0.79 17.64
N ILE A 57 -9.33 -1.49 17.13
CA ILE A 57 -8.67 -2.58 17.85
C ILE A 57 -7.16 -2.36 17.90
N ASN A 58 -6.55 -2.76 19.02
CA ASN A 58 -5.09 -2.78 19.21
C ASN A 58 -4.49 -4.16 18.91
N GLU A 59 -5.30 -5.20 19.02
CA GLU A 59 -5.06 -6.60 18.65
C GLU A 59 -6.42 -7.31 18.57
N ILE A 60 -6.47 -8.50 17.97
CA ILE A 60 -7.66 -9.35 17.99
C ILE A 60 -7.67 -10.10 19.33
N PRO A 61 -8.67 -9.90 20.19
CA PRO A 61 -8.74 -10.59 21.48
C PRO A 61 -8.78 -12.11 21.29
N VAL A 62 -8.05 -12.84 22.14
CA VAL A 62 -7.94 -14.31 22.03
C VAL A 62 -9.29 -15.00 22.21
N ASP A 63 -10.13 -14.45 23.08
CA ASP A 63 -11.50 -14.90 23.34
C ASP A 63 -12.47 -14.58 22.19
N GLU A 64 -12.13 -13.63 21.31
CA GLU A 64 -12.95 -13.27 20.14
C GLU A 64 -12.53 -13.98 18.85
N LEU A 65 -11.45 -14.78 18.83
CA LEU A 65 -10.96 -15.45 17.61
C LEU A 65 -12.05 -16.25 16.88
N ASN A 66 -12.92 -16.94 17.62
CA ASN A 66 -14.02 -17.70 17.05
C ASN A 66 -15.09 -16.76 16.47
N THR A 67 -15.37 -15.64 17.12
CA THR A 67 -16.32 -14.63 16.63
C THR A 67 -15.86 -14.01 15.31
N TYR A 68 -14.57 -13.64 15.22
CA TYR A 68 -13.96 -13.20 13.97
C TYR A 68 -14.04 -14.28 12.89
N THR A 69 -13.74 -15.53 13.25
CA THR A 69 -13.79 -16.66 12.32
C THR A 69 -15.19 -16.88 11.77
N SER A 70 -16.23 -16.88 12.62
CA SER A 70 -17.63 -16.96 12.22
C SER A 70 -17.97 -15.88 11.21
N TYR A 71 -17.69 -14.61 11.55
CA TYR A 71 -17.99 -13.48 10.69
C TYR A 71 -17.33 -13.61 9.31
N ILE A 72 -16.04 -13.98 9.28
CA ILE A 72 -15.28 -14.13 8.04
C ILE A 72 -15.85 -15.26 7.17
N MET A 73 -16.22 -16.40 7.79
CA MET A 73 -16.77 -17.55 7.07
C MET A 73 -18.16 -17.25 6.52
N GLU A 74 -19.04 -16.62 7.31
CA GLU A 74 -20.39 -16.22 6.91
C GLU A 74 -20.37 -15.19 5.77
N ASN A 75 -19.42 -14.25 5.82
CA ASN A 75 -19.32 -13.15 4.86
C ASN A 75 -18.30 -13.37 3.74
N TYR A 76 -17.71 -14.57 3.64
CA TYR A 76 -16.61 -14.88 2.72
C TYR A 76 -16.90 -14.46 1.27
N GLU A 77 -18.14 -14.68 0.80
CA GLU A 77 -18.51 -14.32 -0.56
C GLU A 77 -18.39 -12.82 -0.84
N GLN A 78 -18.86 -11.98 0.08
CA GLN A 78 -18.82 -10.53 -0.08
C GLN A 78 -17.39 -10.01 0.07
N ILE A 79 -16.63 -10.54 1.04
CA ILE A 79 -15.21 -10.21 1.21
C ILE A 79 -14.41 -10.58 -0.05
N TYR A 80 -14.67 -11.76 -0.63
CA TYR A 80 -14.04 -12.19 -1.87
C TYR A 80 -14.39 -11.27 -3.04
N LYS A 81 -15.66 -10.84 -3.15
CA LYS A 81 -16.09 -9.90 -4.19
C LYS A 81 -15.35 -8.58 -4.10
N ILE A 82 -15.23 -7.97 -2.92
CA ILE A 82 -14.50 -6.69 -2.77
C ILE A 82 -12.99 -6.85 -2.96
N LYS A 83 -12.39 -7.94 -2.45
CA LYS A 83 -10.94 -8.18 -2.55
C LYS A 83 -10.48 -8.28 -4.00
N TYR A 84 -11.28 -8.95 -4.83
CA TYR A 84 -10.94 -9.29 -6.20
C TYR A 84 -11.85 -8.59 -7.22
N ARG A 85 -12.52 -7.49 -6.86
CA ARG A 85 -13.51 -6.83 -7.74
C ARG A 85 -12.94 -6.49 -9.11
N PHE A 86 -11.73 -5.97 -9.14
CA PHE A 86 -11.07 -5.46 -10.34
C PHE A 86 -9.90 -6.34 -10.82
N VAL A 87 -9.60 -7.43 -10.12
CA VAL A 87 -8.60 -8.40 -10.60
C VAL A 87 -9.17 -9.10 -11.83
N LYS A 88 -8.47 -8.99 -12.97
CA LYS A 88 -8.89 -9.59 -14.25
C LYS A 88 -8.99 -11.11 -14.16
N GLU A 89 -7.95 -11.74 -13.60
CA GLU A 89 -7.87 -13.18 -13.39
C GLU A 89 -8.06 -13.51 -11.90
N LYS A 90 -9.32 -13.68 -11.48
CA LYS A 90 -9.65 -13.88 -10.07
C LYS A 90 -9.20 -15.28 -9.59
N PRO A 91 -8.59 -15.39 -8.39
CA PRO A 91 -8.26 -16.70 -7.82
C PRO A 91 -9.50 -17.57 -7.63
N LYS A 92 -9.42 -18.89 -7.86
CA LYS A 92 -10.58 -19.79 -7.68
C LYS A 92 -11.21 -19.63 -6.29
N LYS A 93 -12.48 -19.22 -6.25
CA LYS A 93 -13.28 -19.07 -5.03
C LYS A 93 -13.40 -20.42 -4.30
N LEU A 94 -13.27 -20.40 -2.97
CA LEU A 94 -13.50 -21.58 -2.14
C LEU A 94 -14.99 -21.87 -2.04
N ASN A 95 -15.34 -23.15 -1.96
CA ASN A 95 -16.71 -23.61 -1.78
C ASN A 95 -16.84 -24.30 -0.42
N PHE A 96 -17.63 -23.70 0.47
CA PHE A 96 -17.85 -24.20 1.82
C PHE A 96 -19.06 -25.12 1.97
N LYS A 97 -19.66 -25.57 0.87
CA LYS A 97 -20.74 -26.58 0.92
C LYS A 97 -20.25 -27.93 1.46
N GLU A 98 -18.96 -28.23 1.28
CA GLU A 98 -18.34 -29.44 1.80
C GLU A 98 -17.90 -29.20 3.25
N LYS A 99 -18.50 -29.96 4.18
CA LYS A 99 -18.24 -29.84 5.63
C LYS A 99 -16.75 -29.94 5.97
N GLN A 100 -16.01 -30.85 5.32
CA GLN A 100 -14.57 -30.99 5.54
C GLN A 100 -13.78 -29.72 5.18
N ILE A 101 -14.12 -29.06 4.06
CA ILE A 101 -13.47 -27.80 3.67
C ILE A 101 -13.83 -26.69 4.65
N TYR A 102 -15.09 -26.63 5.09
CA TYR A 102 -15.55 -25.67 6.09
C TYR A 102 -14.79 -25.82 7.41
N ASP A 103 -14.79 -27.03 7.99
CA ASP A 103 -14.15 -27.34 9.27
C ASP A 103 -12.64 -27.07 9.21
N LEU A 104 -11.96 -27.52 8.14
CA LEU A 104 -10.54 -27.26 7.95
C LEU A 104 -10.23 -25.76 7.78
N SER A 105 -11.07 -25.02 7.05
CA SER A 105 -10.87 -23.57 6.89
C SER A 105 -11.06 -22.85 8.21
N TRP A 106 -12.05 -23.25 9.02
CA TRP A 106 -12.25 -22.73 10.36
C TRP A 106 -11.01 -22.90 11.22
N GLU A 107 -10.47 -24.13 11.31
CA GLU A 107 -9.27 -24.43 12.09
C GLU A 107 -8.06 -23.59 11.63
N ILE A 108 -7.87 -23.46 10.32
CA ILE A 108 -6.79 -22.66 9.74
C ILE A 108 -6.97 -21.16 10.07
N ILE A 109 -8.18 -20.62 9.94
CA ILE A 109 -8.42 -19.19 10.21
C ILE A 109 -8.16 -18.90 11.68
N ALA A 110 -8.82 -19.63 12.59
CA ALA A 110 -8.76 -19.38 14.02
C ALA A 110 -7.38 -19.70 14.61
N GLY A 111 -6.76 -20.80 14.18
CA GLY A 111 -5.53 -21.34 14.78
C GLY A 111 -4.23 -20.90 14.12
N LEU A 112 -4.27 -20.40 12.88
CA LEU A 112 -3.08 -19.98 12.14
C LEU A 112 -3.14 -18.54 11.64
N LEU A 113 -4.20 -18.17 10.89
CA LEU A 113 -4.20 -16.90 10.15
C LEU A 113 -4.50 -15.69 11.03
N LEU A 114 -5.48 -15.76 11.93
CA LEU A 114 -5.73 -14.68 12.90
C LEU A 114 -4.56 -14.50 13.88
N PRO A 115 -3.96 -15.57 14.45
CA PRO A 115 -2.73 -15.44 15.24
C PRO A 115 -1.56 -14.83 14.46
N TYR A 116 -1.39 -15.17 13.18
CA TYR A 116 -0.38 -14.53 12.32
C TYR A 116 -0.63 -13.02 12.18
N ILE A 117 -1.88 -12.60 11.96
CA ILE A 117 -2.24 -11.18 11.87
C ILE A 117 -1.95 -10.46 13.19
N ASN A 118 -2.29 -11.07 14.34
CA ASN A 118 -1.99 -10.52 15.65
C ASN A 118 -0.49 -10.26 15.86
N GLU A 119 0.33 -11.25 15.55
CA GLU A 119 1.77 -11.16 15.74
C GLU A 119 2.43 -10.16 14.78
N PHE A 120 2.02 -10.17 13.51
CA PHE A 120 2.79 -9.54 12.44
C PHE A 120 2.12 -8.36 11.74
N CYS A 121 0.85 -8.07 11.97
CA CYS A 121 0.13 -6.99 11.28
C CYS A 121 -0.23 -5.82 12.20
N PHE A 122 -0.28 -5.99 13.52
CA PHE A 122 -0.50 -4.88 14.46
C PHE A 122 0.81 -4.15 14.76
N LYS A 123 0.88 -2.87 14.37
CA LYS A 123 2.10 -2.06 14.42
C LYS A 123 2.00 -0.93 15.42
N ASN A 124 3.04 -0.77 16.22
CA ASN A 124 3.25 0.38 17.09
C ASN A 124 3.92 1.55 16.35
N TYR A 125 4.02 2.69 17.02
CA TYR A 125 4.61 3.92 16.48
C TYR A 125 5.98 3.71 15.80
N GLU A 126 6.90 3.00 16.45
CA GLU A 126 8.26 2.79 15.94
C GLU A 126 8.28 1.95 14.65
N GLN A 127 7.26 1.12 14.44
CA GLN A 127 7.13 0.29 13.25
C GLN A 127 6.47 1.02 12.07
N TRP A 128 5.61 2.02 12.31
CA TRP A 128 4.88 2.71 11.23
C TRP A 128 5.29 4.17 11.00
N LYS A 129 6.06 4.82 11.89
CA LYS A 129 6.38 6.26 11.81
C LYS A 129 6.95 6.73 10.47
N ASN A 130 7.73 5.89 9.80
CA ASN A 130 8.31 6.20 8.49
C ASN A 130 7.36 5.90 7.31
N LEU A 131 6.23 5.24 7.60
CA LEU A 131 5.25 4.74 6.65
C LEU A 131 3.91 5.48 6.71
N THR A 132 3.76 6.53 7.50
CA THR A 132 2.52 7.31 7.63
C THR A 132 1.83 7.61 6.29
N LYS A 133 2.59 8.11 5.31
CA LYS A 133 2.06 8.44 3.97
C LYS A 133 1.49 7.19 3.27
N SER A 134 2.23 6.09 3.37
CA SER A 134 1.94 4.81 2.76
C SER A 134 0.75 4.12 3.44
N TYR A 135 0.62 4.28 4.75
CA TYR A 135 -0.51 3.81 5.54
C TYR A 135 -1.80 4.54 5.14
N ILE A 136 -1.80 5.87 5.06
CA ILE A 136 -2.99 6.61 4.62
C ILE A 136 -3.47 6.13 3.24
N ARG A 137 -2.53 5.92 2.30
CA ARG A 137 -2.84 5.44 0.94
C ARG A 137 -3.46 4.05 0.93
N GLU A 138 -2.87 3.08 1.62
CA GLU A 138 -3.42 1.71 1.65
C GLU A 138 -4.69 1.62 2.51
N CYS A 139 -4.81 2.42 3.57
CA CYS A 139 -6.08 2.54 4.30
C CYS A 139 -7.21 3.02 3.39
N ALA A 140 -6.95 3.99 2.48
CA ALA A 140 -7.99 4.42 1.53
C ALA A 140 -8.48 3.26 0.65
N ILE A 141 -7.59 2.34 0.25
CA ILE A 141 -7.95 1.18 -0.57
C ILE A 141 -8.71 0.14 0.25
N ILE A 142 -8.28 -0.13 1.49
CA ILE A 142 -8.90 -1.17 2.34
C ILE A 142 -10.27 -0.75 2.87
N TYR A 143 -10.40 0.51 3.25
CA TYR A 143 -11.65 1.07 3.79
C TYR A 143 -12.62 1.52 2.70
N GLU A 144 -12.32 1.32 1.41
CA GLU A 144 -13.16 1.82 0.32
C GLU A 144 -14.60 1.32 0.41
N TYR A 145 -14.82 0.08 0.83
CA TYR A 145 -16.14 -0.52 0.96
C TYR A 145 -16.43 -1.01 2.37
N ASP A 146 -17.71 -1.03 2.66
CA ASP A 146 -18.30 -1.68 3.81
C ASP A 146 -19.29 -2.74 3.33
N ILE A 147 -18.96 -4.01 3.56
CA ILE A 147 -19.82 -5.13 3.14
C ILE A 147 -21.03 -5.33 4.08
N ASN A 148 -21.05 -4.66 5.22
CA ASN A 148 -22.10 -4.79 6.21
C ASN A 148 -23.36 -3.98 5.86
N HIS A 149 -23.25 -3.12 4.84
CA HIS A 149 -24.31 -2.24 4.40
C HIS A 149 -24.48 -2.30 2.88
N GLU A 150 -25.68 -2.60 2.42
CA GLU A 150 -26.03 -2.53 1.00
C GLU A 150 -26.48 -1.11 0.63
N ALA A 151 -26.04 -0.62 -0.52
CA ALA A 151 -26.61 0.58 -1.11
C ALA A 151 -27.98 0.26 -1.74
N GLU A 152 -28.85 1.26 -1.86
CA GLU A 152 -30.17 1.11 -2.46
C GLU A 152 -30.15 0.58 -3.91
N ASP A 153 -29.04 0.75 -4.64
CA ASP A 153 -28.84 0.24 -6.00
C ASP A 153 -28.31 -1.21 -6.02
N GLY A 154 -28.27 -1.89 -4.87
CA GLY A 154 -27.76 -3.25 -4.70
C GLY A 154 -26.24 -3.37 -4.80
N LYS A 155 -25.52 -2.24 -4.92
CA LYS A 155 -24.05 -2.23 -4.87
C LYS A 155 -23.55 -2.18 -3.44
N ILE A 156 -22.30 -2.58 -3.26
CA ILE A 156 -21.63 -2.49 -1.96
C ILE A 156 -21.41 -1.02 -1.64
N LYS A 157 -21.84 -0.61 -0.45
CA LYS A 157 -21.74 0.77 0.00
C LYS A 157 -20.28 1.12 0.29
N THR A 158 -19.90 2.35 -0.01
CA THR A 158 -18.61 2.90 0.42
C THR A 158 -18.55 2.93 1.97
N SER A 159 -17.40 2.73 2.60
CA SER A 159 -17.38 2.82 4.08
C SER A 159 -17.45 4.27 4.57
N ILE A 160 -17.82 4.44 5.84
CA ILE A 160 -17.81 5.76 6.50
C ILE A 160 -16.40 6.37 6.56
N ALA A 161 -15.35 5.55 6.67
CA ALA A 161 -13.98 6.03 6.80
C ALA A 161 -13.36 6.46 5.45
N TYR A 162 -13.85 5.93 4.33
CA TYR A 162 -13.22 6.13 3.03
C TYR A 162 -13.13 7.60 2.60
N PRO A 163 -14.22 8.39 2.59
CA PRO A 163 -14.13 9.79 2.18
C PRO A 163 -13.09 10.56 2.99
N PHE A 164 -13.04 10.32 4.31
CA PHE A 164 -12.09 10.98 5.20
C PHE A 164 -10.65 10.59 4.87
N ILE A 165 -10.34 9.30 4.79
CA ILE A 165 -8.97 8.82 4.49
C ILE A 165 -8.55 9.27 3.09
N PHE A 166 -9.46 9.28 2.12
CA PHE A 166 -9.23 9.82 0.78
C PHE A 166 -8.88 11.31 0.82
N THR A 167 -9.61 12.11 1.61
CA THR A 167 -9.30 13.54 1.85
C THR A 167 -7.87 13.70 2.36
N LEU A 168 -7.47 12.94 3.39
CA LEU A 168 -6.13 13.01 3.97
C LEU A 168 -5.04 12.79 2.93
N ASN A 169 -5.22 11.81 2.03
CA ASN A 169 -4.28 11.54 0.95
C ASN A 169 -4.31 12.63 -0.12
N LEU A 170 -5.49 13.10 -0.53
CA LEU A 170 -5.66 14.10 -1.58
C LEU A 170 -4.93 15.40 -1.24
N ILE A 171 -5.10 15.88 -0.01
CA ILE A 171 -4.47 17.11 0.49
C ILE A 171 -3.03 16.91 0.96
N LYS A 172 -2.57 15.64 1.03
CA LYS A 172 -1.29 15.24 1.59
C LYS A 172 -1.09 15.80 3.00
N ILE A 173 -1.97 15.42 3.93
CA ILE A 173 -2.00 15.97 5.30
C ILE A 173 -0.66 15.83 6.05
N TYR A 174 0.10 14.80 5.70
CA TYR A 174 1.42 14.49 6.23
C TYR A 174 2.54 15.50 5.85
N GLU A 175 2.26 16.47 4.96
CA GLU A 175 3.18 17.53 4.54
C GLU A 175 2.67 18.89 4.99
N LYS A 176 2.90 19.31 6.24
CA LYS A 176 2.36 20.60 6.73
C LYS A 176 2.67 21.80 5.82
N GLN A 177 3.90 21.91 5.34
CA GLN A 177 4.30 23.00 4.45
C GLN A 177 3.47 22.97 3.16
N GLY A 178 2.78 24.07 2.86
CA GLY A 178 1.95 24.18 1.66
C GLY A 178 0.55 23.57 1.78
N LEU A 179 0.11 23.17 2.99
CA LEU A 179 -1.20 22.54 3.20
C LEU A 179 -2.36 23.40 2.69
N TYR A 180 -2.40 24.67 3.08
CA TYR A 180 -3.35 25.67 2.60
C TYR A 180 -3.40 25.73 1.06
N GLN A 181 -2.26 25.87 0.39
CA GLN A 181 -2.18 26.00 -1.07
C GLN A 181 -2.66 24.73 -1.76
N ARG A 182 -2.35 23.55 -1.21
CA ARG A 182 -2.84 22.28 -1.76
C ARG A 182 -4.35 22.16 -1.62
N ILE A 183 -4.91 22.53 -0.47
CA ILE A 183 -6.37 22.55 -0.26
C ILE A 183 -7.03 23.50 -1.25
N GLN A 184 -6.55 24.75 -1.37
CA GLN A 184 -7.06 25.70 -2.35
C GLN A 184 -7.02 25.17 -3.79
N LYS A 185 -5.93 24.49 -4.15
CA LYS A 185 -5.79 23.90 -5.49
C LYS A 185 -6.77 22.74 -5.71
N CYS A 186 -7.05 21.93 -4.68
CA CYS A 186 -7.92 20.78 -4.80
C CYS A 186 -9.41 21.13 -4.77
N TYR A 187 -9.79 22.11 -3.96
CA TYR A 187 -11.17 22.48 -3.72
C TYR A 187 -11.45 23.85 -4.34
N GLN A 188 -11.60 23.89 -5.66
CA GLN A 188 -12.00 25.12 -6.36
C GLN A 188 -13.53 25.30 -6.28
N LYS A 189 -13.99 26.48 -5.86
CA LYS A 189 -15.43 26.79 -5.70
C LYS A 189 -16.25 26.44 -6.93
N GLU A 190 -15.79 26.87 -8.11
CA GLU A 190 -16.48 26.63 -9.38
C GLU A 190 -16.66 25.15 -9.68
N ILE A 191 -15.63 24.33 -9.42
CA ILE A 191 -15.67 22.88 -9.63
C ILE A 191 -16.65 22.24 -8.63
N LEU A 192 -16.59 22.64 -7.36
CA LEU A 192 -17.46 22.13 -6.31
C LEU A 192 -18.93 22.45 -6.59
N LEU A 193 -19.25 23.70 -6.93
CA LEU A 193 -20.61 24.12 -7.29
C LEU A 193 -21.11 23.39 -8.52
N LYS A 194 -20.27 23.25 -9.55
CA LYS A 194 -20.60 22.48 -10.74
C LYS A 194 -20.92 21.02 -10.38
N LYS A 195 -20.07 20.36 -9.59
CA LYS A 195 -20.27 18.97 -9.15
C LYS A 195 -21.50 18.82 -8.26
N PHE A 196 -21.76 19.77 -7.37
CA PHE A 196 -22.95 19.75 -6.52
C PHE A 196 -24.24 19.81 -7.36
N ASN A 197 -24.27 20.69 -8.36
CA ASN A 197 -25.45 20.97 -9.19
C ASN A 197 -25.62 20.04 -10.41
N SER A 198 -24.68 19.13 -10.69
CA SER A 198 -24.75 18.22 -11.85
C SER A 198 -24.44 16.76 -11.47
N GLY A 199 -24.61 15.83 -12.41
CA GLY A 199 -24.42 14.41 -12.16
C GLY A 199 -25.64 13.75 -11.52
N ARG A 200 -25.43 12.77 -10.63
CA ARG A 200 -26.55 12.11 -9.93
C ARG A 200 -27.36 13.09 -9.06
N GLU A 201 -28.60 12.77 -8.74
CA GLU A 201 -29.35 13.58 -7.77
C GLU A 201 -28.89 13.28 -6.33
N TRP A 202 -28.96 14.31 -5.48
CA TRP A 202 -28.75 14.15 -4.04
C TRP A 202 -30.05 13.69 -3.40
N LYS A 203 -29.96 12.72 -2.50
CA LYS A 203 -31.09 12.34 -1.63
C LYS A 203 -31.33 13.42 -0.59
N GLN A 204 -32.55 13.49 -0.05
CA GLN A 204 -32.90 14.51 0.94
C GLN A 204 -31.94 14.54 2.13
N LYS A 205 -31.60 13.38 2.71
CA LYS A 205 -30.64 13.30 3.82
C LYS A 205 -29.24 13.79 3.44
N GLU A 206 -28.82 13.58 2.19
CA GLU A 206 -27.52 14.07 1.69
C GLU A 206 -27.56 15.60 1.53
N LEU A 207 -28.68 16.15 1.05
CA LEU A 207 -28.89 17.59 0.97
C LEU A 207 -28.85 18.22 2.36
N ASP A 208 -29.61 17.69 3.30
CA ASP A 208 -29.66 18.18 4.70
C ASP A 208 -28.25 18.19 5.32
N TYR A 209 -27.48 17.12 5.11
CA TYR A 209 -26.11 16.99 5.62
C TYR A 209 -25.09 17.95 4.97
N LEU A 210 -25.26 18.23 3.67
CA LEU A 210 -24.34 19.06 2.88
C LEU A 210 -24.77 20.52 2.80
N GLN A 211 -25.95 20.90 3.29
CA GLN A 211 -26.53 22.23 3.15
C GLN A 211 -25.57 23.33 3.66
N GLU A 212 -25.08 23.20 4.90
CA GLU A 212 -24.13 24.14 5.49
C GLU A 212 -22.82 24.23 4.67
N THR A 213 -22.38 23.10 4.10
CA THR A 213 -21.18 23.07 3.25
C THR A 213 -21.42 23.77 1.92
N TYR A 214 -22.62 23.65 1.36
CA TYR A 214 -23.01 24.33 0.13
C TYR A 214 -23.08 25.85 0.34
N GLU A 215 -23.70 26.30 1.42
CA GLU A 215 -23.76 27.70 1.83
C GLU A 215 -22.36 28.29 2.06
N LEU A 216 -21.49 27.56 2.77
CA LEU A 216 -20.07 27.90 2.94
C LEU A 216 -19.36 28.14 1.60
N ILE A 217 -19.58 27.27 0.61
CA ILE A 217 -18.94 27.41 -0.71
C ILE A 217 -19.42 28.68 -1.42
N GLN A 218 -20.69 29.07 -1.25
CA GLN A 218 -21.27 30.26 -1.89
C GLN A 218 -20.79 31.56 -1.25
N ASN A 219 -20.52 31.58 0.06
CA ASN A 219 -20.04 32.76 0.78
C ASN A 219 -18.51 32.92 0.65
N ASP A 220 -18.02 34.02 0.08
CA ASP A 220 -16.58 34.27 -0.12
C ASP A 220 -15.80 34.51 1.17
N GLU A 221 -16.42 35.17 2.15
CA GLU A 221 -15.79 35.47 3.43
C GLU A 221 -15.67 34.19 4.27
N GLU A 222 -16.77 33.44 4.41
CA GLU A 222 -16.79 32.19 5.19
C GLU A 222 -15.87 31.14 4.57
N TRP A 223 -15.87 31.01 3.23
CA TRP A 223 -14.93 30.13 2.53
C TRP A 223 -13.48 30.48 2.82
N SER A 224 -13.13 31.77 2.76
CA SER A 224 -11.77 32.24 3.03
C SER A 224 -11.39 32.00 4.48
N MET A 225 -12.30 32.24 5.43
CA MET A 225 -12.10 31.94 6.84
C MET A 225 -11.91 30.44 7.09
N PHE A 226 -12.74 29.59 6.50
CA PHE A 226 -12.61 28.14 6.59
C PHE A 226 -11.25 27.66 6.09
N LEU A 227 -10.85 28.09 4.88
CA LEU A 227 -9.55 27.72 4.33
C LEU A 227 -8.39 28.22 5.20
N SER A 228 -8.50 29.40 5.81
CA SER A 228 -7.45 29.96 6.66
C SER A 228 -7.07 29.06 7.84
N ASN A 229 -7.98 28.20 8.31
CA ASN A 229 -7.74 27.22 9.36
C ASN A 229 -6.64 26.21 9.02
N PHE A 230 -6.33 26.03 7.74
CA PHE A 230 -5.25 25.17 7.24
C PHE A 230 -3.95 25.94 6.93
N SER A 231 -3.87 27.21 7.31
CA SER A 231 -2.60 27.95 7.32
C SER A 231 -1.66 27.34 8.37
N ASN A 232 -0.36 27.39 8.11
CA ASN A 232 0.64 26.79 9.00
C ASN A 232 0.49 27.25 10.47
N LEU A 233 0.23 28.54 10.69
CA LEU A 233 0.10 29.14 12.02
C LEU A 233 -1.13 28.62 12.77
N LYS A 234 -2.30 28.57 12.11
CA LYS A 234 -3.52 28.07 12.75
C LYS A 234 -3.45 26.56 12.97
N TRP A 235 -2.96 25.82 11.96
CA TRP A 235 -2.85 24.37 12.03
C TRP A 235 -1.97 23.92 13.21
N ASP A 236 -0.87 24.64 13.47
CA ASP A 236 0.02 24.40 14.61
C ASP A 236 -0.63 24.65 15.98
N SER A 237 -1.58 25.57 16.04
CA SER A 237 -2.26 25.92 17.29
C SER A 237 -3.35 24.93 17.68
N PHE A 238 -3.84 24.16 16.71
CA PHE A 238 -4.91 23.19 16.92
C PHE A 238 -4.41 21.92 17.57
N ASP A 239 -5.21 21.42 18.51
CA ASP A 239 -5.08 20.06 19.03
C ASP A 239 -5.66 19.00 18.07
N LEU A 240 -5.51 17.72 18.43
CA LEU A 240 -5.95 16.60 17.59
C LEU A 240 -7.46 16.65 17.26
N LYS A 241 -8.29 17.07 18.21
CA LYS A 241 -9.75 17.13 18.05
C LYS A 241 -10.15 18.29 17.15
N GLU A 242 -9.52 19.45 17.31
CA GLU A 242 -9.70 20.61 16.44
C GLU A 242 -9.27 20.29 15.00
N ARG A 243 -8.13 19.62 14.82
CA ARG A 243 -7.66 19.15 13.51
C ARG A 243 -8.60 18.15 12.88
N PHE A 244 -9.08 17.16 13.64
CA PHE A 244 -10.08 16.21 13.17
C PHE A 244 -11.34 16.93 12.67
N LYS A 245 -11.88 17.87 13.44
CA LYS A 245 -13.06 18.66 13.03
C LYS A 245 -12.82 19.42 11.73
N GLY A 246 -11.67 20.07 11.57
CA GLY A 246 -11.31 20.75 10.31
C GLY A 246 -11.25 19.78 9.12
N LEU A 247 -10.60 18.62 9.30
CA LEU A 247 -10.49 17.58 8.26
C LEU A 247 -11.84 16.94 7.94
N PHE A 248 -12.70 16.78 8.92
CA PHE A 248 -14.05 16.26 8.74
C PHE A 248 -14.88 17.20 7.85
N GLN A 249 -14.79 18.52 8.07
CA GLN A 249 -15.46 19.49 7.18
C GLN A 249 -14.89 19.47 5.75
N LEU A 250 -13.57 19.30 5.56
CA LEU A 250 -12.99 19.07 4.23
C LEU A 250 -13.48 17.78 3.58
N THR A 251 -13.86 16.78 4.38
CA THR A 251 -14.38 15.52 3.89
C THR A 251 -15.75 15.69 3.22
N LYS A 252 -16.57 16.62 3.72
CA LYS A 252 -17.83 17.00 3.05
C LYS A 252 -17.57 17.56 1.64
N LEU A 253 -16.55 18.41 1.47
CA LEU A 253 -16.15 18.91 0.16
C LEU A 253 -15.64 17.80 -0.77
N THR A 254 -14.90 16.84 -0.21
CA THR A 254 -14.40 15.68 -0.95
C THR A 254 -15.55 14.80 -1.43
N THR A 255 -16.57 14.63 -0.60
CA THR A 255 -17.81 13.92 -0.95
C THR A 255 -18.52 14.57 -2.14
N ILE A 256 -18.56 15.91 -2.19
CA ILE A 256 -19.09 16.66 -3.36
C ILE A 256 -18.24 16.39 -4.61
N LEU A 257 -16.91 16.39 -4.50
CA LEU A 257 -16.03 16.07 -5.64
C LEU A 257 -16.24 14.66 -6.17
N MET A 258 -16.47 13.70 -5.27
CA MET A 258 -16.65 12.28 -5.56
C MET A 258 -18.10 11.89 -5.86
N LYS A 259 -19.03 12.85 -5.98
CA LYS A 259 -20.47 12.63 -6.10
C LYS A 259 -20.85 11.53 -7.09
N ASP A 260 -20.21 11.49 -8.26
CA ASP A 260 -20.51 10.53 -9.33
C ASP A 260 -19.82 9.16 -9.14
N GLU A 261 -18.82 9.10 -8.26
CA GLU A 261 -17.99 7.93 -8.00
C GLU A 261 -18.49 7.12 -6.79
N ILE A 262 -19.23 7.75 -5.88
CA ILE A 262 -19.87 7.10 -4.72
C ILE A 262 -21.38 6.95 -4.95
N SER A 263 -21.95 5.80 -4.59
CA SER A 263 -23.39 5.55 -4.73
C SER A 263 -24.24 6.37 -3.76
N ALA A 264 -23.69 6.71 -2.59
CA ALA A 264 -24.32 7.54 -1.57
C ALA A 264 -23.27 8.15 -0.65
N VAL A 265 -23.60 9.27 0.01
CA VAL A 265 -22.86 9.78 1.16
C VAL A 265 -23.05 8.82 2.33
N THR A 266 -21.93 8.38 2.92
CA THR A 266 -21.91 7.32 3.93
C THR A 266 -21.90 7.87 5.35
N MET A 267 -21.35 9.06 5.53
CA MET A 267 -21.36 9.82 6.78
C MET A 267 -22.42 10.92 6.71
N LEU A 268 -23.50 10.78 7.48
CA LEU A 268 -24.61 11.73 7.50
C LEU A 268 -24.77 12.46 8.84
N ASP A 269 -23.87 12.20 9.80
CA ASP A 269 -23.91 12.75 11.17
C ASP A 269 -22.65 13.60 11.49
N ASP A 270 -22.46 13.97 12.75
CA ASP A 270 -21.43 14.91 13.22
C ASP A 270 -19.98 14.39 13.19
N GLY A 271 -19.79 13.13 12.80
CA GLY A 271 -18.49 12.48 12.68
C GLY A 271 -18.02 11.73 13.94
N ALA A 272 -18.84 11.60 14.98
CA ALA A 272 -18.49 10.85 16.19
C ALA A 272 -18.16 9.37 15.90
N GLU A 273 -19.01 8.68 15.13
CA GLU A 273 -18.80 7.28 14.73
C GLU A 273 -17.49 7.10 13.94
N LEU A 274 -17.21 8.04 13.03
CA LEU A 274 -15.93 8.04 12.30
C LEU A 274 -14.76 8.20 13.27
N TYR A 275 -14.85 9.14 14.21
CA TYR A 275 -13.79 9.39 15.19
C TYR A 275 -13.47 8.12 15.97
N GLU A 276 -14.49 7.45 16.50
CA GLU A 276 -14.36 6.19 17.25
C GLU A 276 -13.74 5.08 16.40
N LEU A 277 -14.11 4.98 15.12
CA LEU A 277 -13.60 3.98 14.18
C LEU A 277 -12.11 4.18 13.82
N ILE A 278 -11.60 5.41 13.86
CA ILE A 278 -10.22 5.72 13.45
C ILE A 278 -9.35 6.30 14.58
N GLU A 279 -9.82 6.34 15.81
CA GLU A 279 -9.16 7.01 16.94
C GLU A 279 -7.69 6.59 17.08
N ASN A 280 -7.41 5.27 17.09
CA ASN A 280 -6.04 4.74 17.18
C ASN A 280 -5.16 5.10 15.97
N TYR A 281 -5.76 5.41 14.82
CA TYR A 281 -5.06 5.84 13.60
C TYR A 281 -4.88 7.35 13.49
N LEU A 282 -5.65 8.17 14.20
CA LEU A 282 -5.51 9.64 14.16
C LEU A 282 -4.08 10.14 14.42
N PRO A 283 -3.31 9.58 15.38
CA PRO A 283 -1.92 9.98 15.63
C PRO A 283 -0.98 9.64 14.47
N LEU A 284 -1.33 8.61 13.69
CA LEU A 284 -0.64 8.27 12.46
C LEU A 284 -1.00 9.25 11.36
N PHE A 285 -2.28 9.55 11.19
CA PHE A 285 -2.81 10.37 10.10
C PHE A 285 -2.48 11.86 10.24
N ILE A 286 -2.50 12.37 11.47
CA ILE A 286 -2.33 13.77 11.81
C ILE A 286 -0.95 13.88 12.48
N PHE A 287 0.06 14.08 11.63
CA PHE A 287 1.50 13.99 11.92
C PHE A 287 1.93 14.64 13.25
N GLU A 288 2.68 13.86 14.06
CA GLU A 288 3.38 14.22 15.30
C GLU A 288 2.68 15.28 16.16
N ASP A 289 1.51 14.96 16.71
CA ASP A 289 0.90 15.87 17.68
C ASP A 289 1.58 15.80 19.05
N LYS A 290 2.04 16.98 19.42
CA LYS A 290 2.29 17.37 20.79
C LYS A 290 0.93 17.36 21.53
N ILE A 291 0.78 16.50 22.53
CA ILE A 291 -0.34 16.49 23.48
C ILE A 291 -0.13 17.61 24.49
N LYS A 292 -1.17 18.39 24.80
CA LYS A 292 -1.10 19.39 25.88
C LYS A 292 -0.99 18.66 27.22
N ASN A 293 0.11 18.86 27.95
CA ASN A 293 0.23 18.35 29.31
C ASN A 293 -0.70 19.11 30.27
N SER A 294 -0.76 18.67 31.53
CA SER A 294 -1.55 19.31 32.60
C SER A 294 -1.20 20.79 32.87
N SER A 295 -0.08 21.27 32.32
CA SER A 295 0.36 22.68 32.35
C SER A 295 0.02 23.46 31.07
N ASN A 296 -0.76 22.87 30.16
CA ASN A 296 -1.15 23.41 28.85
C ASN A 296 0.03 23.58 27.85
N ASN A 297 1.15 22.89 28.09
CA ASN A 297 2.32 22.88 27.21
C ASN A 297 2.29 21.68 26.26
N LEU A 298 2.70 21.91 25.01
CA LEU A 298 2.75 20.92 23.95
C LEU A 298 3.89 19.87 24.15
N ASN A 299 3.56 18.59 24.41
CA ASN A 299 4.47 17.47 24.71
C ASN A 299 4.34 16.30 23.71
N GLN A 300 5.44 15.71 23.21
CA GLN A 300 5.38 14.55 22.30
C GLN A 300 5.08 13.24 23.07
N GLU A 301 3.81 12.94 23.35
CA GLU A 301 3.43 11.76 24.15
C GLU A 301 3.25 10.46 23.33
N TYR A 302 2.93 10.53 22.04
CA TYR A 302 2.61 9.33 21.25
C TYR A 302 3.79 8.38 20.99
N LYS A 303 5.03 8.88 21.03
CA LYS A 303 6.26 8.06 20.84
C LYS A 303 6.38 6.93 21.86
N ASN A 304 5.79 7.11 23.04
CA ASN A 304 5.82 6.14 24.13
C ASN A 304 4.50 5.35 24.27
N SER A 305 3.54 5.54 23.36
CA SER A 305 2.25 4.84 23.43
C SER A 305 2.43 3.35 23.14
N LYS A 306 1.67 2.51 23.86
CA LYS A 306 1.55 1.07 23.58
C LYS A 306 0.47 0.76 22.54
N ILE A 307 -0.20 1.79 22.02
CA ILE A 307 -1.27 1.67 21.04
C ILE A 307 -0.67 1.06 19.77
N LYS A 308 -1.35 0.04 19.25
CA LYS A 308 -1.02 -0.58 17.97
C LYS A 308 -2.19 -0.36 17.05
N VAL A 309 -1.90 -0.24 15.76
CA VAL A 309 -2.91 -0.20 14.71
C VAL A 309 -2.76 -1.41 13.82
N LEU A 310 -3.86 -1.96 13.32
CA LEU A 310 -3.79 -2.93 12.24
C LEU A 310 -3.19 -2.19 11.03
N SER A 311 -1.98 -2.58 10.63
CA SER A 311 -1.35 -2.09 9.42
C SER A 311 -2.29 -2.32 8.24
N PRO A 312 -2.37 -1.40 7.26
CA PRO A 312 -3.07 -1.63 6.01
C PRO A 312 -2.25 -2.46 5.02
N PHE A 313 -0.99 -2.78 5.30
CA PHE A 313 -0.25 -3.80 4.56
C PHE A 313 -0.54 -5.18 5.13
N ASN A 314 -0.93 -6.12 4.27
CA ASN A 314 -1.26 -7.48 4.71
C ASN A 314 -0.05 -8.31 5.14
N TYR A 315 1.18 -7.86 4.88
CA TYR A 315 2.42 -8.54 5.25
C TYR A 315 2.49 -10.04 4.91
N GLN A 316 1.77 -10.49 3.89
CA GLN A 316 1.84 -11.88 3.45
C GLN A 316 3.24 -12.18 2.91
N ASN A 317 3.66 -11.34 1.98
CA ASN A 317 4.74 -11.64 1.06
C ASN A 317 6.00 -10.81 1.33
N ILE A 318 5.83 -9.62 1.88
CA ILE A 318 6.92 -8.74 2.30
C ILE A 318 6.70 -8.42 3.76
N ASN A 319 7.51 -8.98 4.64
CA ASN A 319 7.39 -8.77 6.08
C ASN A 319 8.77 -8.78 6.74
N ILE A 320 9.27 -7.59 7.11
CA ILE A 320 10.61 -7.44 7.65
C ILE A 320 10.81 -8.15 9.01
N GLU A 321 9.75 -8.24 9.81
CA GLU A 321 9.77 -8.91 11.12
C GLU A 321 9.84 -10.44 10.98
N THR A 322 9.40 -10.97 9.85
CA THR A 322 9.58 -12.38 9.50
C THR A 322 10.89 -12.62 8.77
N LEU A 323 11.27 -11.69 7.87
CA LEU A 323 12.46 -11.79 7.02
C LEU A 323 13.77 -11.74 7.81
N ILE A 324 13.94 -10.81 8.75
CA ILE A 324 15.19 -10.70 9.52
C ILE A 324 15.46 -12.00 10.30
N PRO A 325 14.51 -12.57 11.06
CA PRO A 325 14.74 -13.86 11.71
C PRO A 325 14.98 -15.01 10.76
N TYR A 326 14.32 -15.03 9.59
CA TYR A 326 14.59 -16.02 8.55
C TYR A 326 16.06 -15.97 8.13
N VAL A 327 16.57 -14.78 7.79
CA VAL A 327 17.97 -14.58 7.43
C VAL A 327 18.90 -15.06 8.54
N CYS A 328 18.63 -14.67 9.80
CA CYS A 328 19.42 -15.12 10.94
C CYS A 328 19.41 -16.66 11.10
N SER A 329 18.29 -17.33 10.82
CA SER A 329 18.19 -18.79 10.93
C SER A 329 19.04 -19.56 9.91
N LYS A 330 19.47 -18.90 8.83
CA LYS A 330 20.34 -19.50 7.81
C LYS A 330 21.83 -19.45 8.15
N GLY A 331 22.22 -18.57 9.08
CA GLY A 331 23.60 -18.40 9.52
C GLY A 331 24.53 -18.02 8.38
N GLU A 332 25.75 -18.58 8.38
CA GLU A 332 26.82 -18.27 7.40
C GLU A 332 26.48 -18.67 5.96
N ARG A 333 25.44 -19.49 5.75
CA ARG A 333 24.96 -19.86 4.40
C ARG A 333 24.33 -18.67 3.67
N PHE A 334 23.85 -17.67 4.40
CA PHE A 334 23.18 -16.50 3.85
C PHE A 334 24.14 -15.34 3.63
N VAL A 335 23.88 -14.49 2.64
CA VAL A 335 24.65 -13.26 2.41
C VAL A 335 24.57 -12.31 3.61
N GLU A 336 25.67 -11.64 3.96
CA GLU A 336 25.66 -10.64 5.04
C GLU A 336 24.70 -9.47 4.74
N ILE A 337 23.93 -9.09 5.77
CA ILE A 337 22.92 -8.03 5.69
C ILE A 337 23.20 -6.91 6.71
N ASP A 338 22.90 -5.68 6.31
CA ASP A 338 22.64 -4.57 7.22
C ASP A 338 21.13 -4.54 7.49
N LYS A 339 20.73 -4.77 8.76
CA LYS A 339 19.31 -4.88 9.15
C LYS A 339 18.56 -3.56 8.98
N GLU A 340 19.18 -2.43 9.32
CA GLU A 340 18.54 -1.12 9.22
C GLU A 340 18.39 -0.71 7.76
N GLN A 341 19.41 -1.01 6.95
CA GLN A 341 19.32 -0.79 5.51
C GLN A 341 18.24 -1.67 4.86
N LEU A 342 18.16 -2.95 5.22
CA LEU A 342 17.13 -3.85 4.69
C LEU A 342 15.71 -3.40 5.11
N LYS A 343 15.55 -2.95 6.36
CA LYS A 343 14.31 -2.35 6.87
C LYS A 343 13.93 -1.10 6.07
N SER A 344 14.86 -0.18 5.88
CA SER A 344 14.67 1.03 5.06
C SER A 344 14.26 0.71 3.63
N CYS A 345 14.90 -0.29 3.00
CA CYS A 345 14.49 -0.77 1.67
C CYS A 345 13.08 -1.37 1.66
N SER A 346 12.71 -2.16 2.69
CA SER A 346 11.34 -2.68 2.82
C SER A 346 10.30 -1.57 2.97
N GLU A 347 10.62 -0.51 3.71
CA GLU A 347 9.74 0.66 3.88
C GLU A 347 9.58 1.46 2.58
N ILE A 348 10.67 1.60 1.82
CA ILE A 348 10.64 2.20 0.47
C ILE A 348 9.72 1.39 -0.43
N ILE A 349 9.85 0.06 -0.44
CA ILE A 349 9.01 -0.82 -1.25
C ILE A 349 7.52 -0.59 -0.93
N ALA A 350 7.12 -0.64 0.34
CA ALA A 350 5.75 -0.36 0.75
C ALA A 350 5.26 1.03 0.30
N SER A 351 6.16 2.03 0.33
CA SER A 351 5.87 3.39 -0.13
C SER A 351 5.68 3.49 -1.64
N VAL A 352 6.49 2.77 -2.43
CA VAL A 352 6.39 2.70 -3.89
C VAL A 352 5.06 2.07 -4.31
N PHE A 353 4.73 0.90 -3.75
CA PHE A 353 3.50 0.17 -4.08
C PHE A 353 2.24 0.99 -3.74
N SER A 354 2.18 1.52 -2.52
CA SER A 354 1.05 2.34 -2.08
C SER A 354 0.90 3.64 -2.88
N ASN A 355 2.02 4.30 -3.24
CA ASN A 355 1.99 5.48 -4.09
C ASN A 355 1.44 5.17 -5.48
N LEU A 356 1.91 4.08 -6.10
CA LEU A 356 1.48 3.67 -7.43
C LEU A 356 0.00 3.30 -7.44
N ARG A 357 -0.44 2.41 -6.52
CA ARG A 357 -1.85 2.00 -6.43
C ARG A 357 -2.77 3.20 -6.24
N MET A 358 -2.45 4.08 -5.30
CA MET A 358 -3.28 5.25 -5.03
C MET A 358 -3.25 6.27 -6.16
N THR A 359 -2.11 6.44 -6.85
CA THR A 359 -2.02 7.30 -8.05
C THR A 359 -2.90 6.77 -9.17
N LEU A 360 -2.88 5.46 -9.41
CA LEU A 360 -3.70 4.82 -10.42
C LEU A 360 -5.20 4.85 -10.05
N LEU A 361 -5.54 4.74 -8.76
CA LEU A 361 -6.92 4.85 -8.26
C LEU A 361 -7.47 6.27 -8.41
N ILE A 362 -6.71 7.29 -7.97
CA ILE A 362 -7.12 8.69 -8.16
C ILE A 362 -7.23 9.03 -9.64
N HIS A 363 -6.36 8.50 -10.51
CA HIS A 363 -6.48 8.73 -11.95
C HIS A 363 -7.77 8.14 -12.53
N GLU A 364 -8.31 7.07 -11.93
CA GLU A 364 -9.60 6.52 -12.34
C GLU A 364 -10.76 7.49 -12.08
N TYR A 365 -10.82 7.99 -10.85
CA TYR A 365 -11.93 8.81 -10.36
C TYR A 365 -11.78 10.31 -10.70
N LEU A 366 -10.55 10.80 -10.72
CA LEU A 366 -10.20 12.21 -10.80
C LEU A 366 -8.95 12.43 -11.70
N PRO A 367 -9.01 12.02 -12.99
CA PRO A 367 -7.85 12.02 -13.89
C PRO A 367 -7.11 13.37 -13.97
N GLN A 368 -7.85 14.49 -13.97
CA GLN A 368 -7.29 15.84 -14.03
C GLN A 368 -6.27 16.15 -12.92
N PHE A 369 -6.42 15.53 -11.74
CA PHE A 369 -5.49 15.73 -10.63
C PHE A 369 -4.15 15.03 -10.86
N ILE A 370 -4.17 13.89 -11.54
CA ILE A 370 -2.98 13.08 -11.82
C ILE A 370 -2.31 13.51 -13.12
N ASP A 371 -3.09 13.85 -14.16
CA ASP A 371 -2.59 14.35 -15.44
C ASP A 371 -1.61 15.52 -15.23
N SER A 372 -1.98 16.51 -14.40
CA SER A 372 -1.10 17.65 -14.09
C SER A 372 0.26 17.25 -13.47
N ARG A 373 0.31 16.14 -12.71
CA ARG A 373 1.55 15.59 -12.14
C ARG A 373 2.35 14.85 -13.20
N ILE A 374 1.67 14.10 -14.07
CA ILE A 374 2.31 13.36 -15.17
C ILE A 374 2.98 14.32 -16.14
N ILE A 375 2.38 15.46 -16.46
CA ILE A 375 2.97 16.47 -17.35
C ILE A 375 4.38 16.88 -16.87
N VAL A 376 4.51 17.22 -15.58
CA VAL A 376 5.78 17.63 -14.97
C VAL A 376 6.79 16.48 -14.94
N GLN A 377 6.33 15.24 -14.82
CA GLN A 377 7.16 14.04 -14.70
C GLN A 377 7.11 13.13 -15.93
N LYS A 378 6.79 13.68 -17.11
CA LYS A 378 6.48 12.89 -18.32
C LYS A 378 7.62 11.95 -18.71
N LYS A 379 8.87 12.43 -18.66
CA LYS A 379 10.05 11.60 -18.93
C LYS A 379 10.08 10.36 -18.03
N LEU A 380 9.79 10.53 -16.74
CA LEU A 380 9.85 9.44 -15.78
C LEU A 380 8.64 8.49 -15.91
N LEU A 381 7.42 9.02 -15.82
CA LEU A 381 6.21 8.20 -15.71
C LEU A 381 5.75 7.59 -17.04
N VAL A 382 6.05 8.24 -18.17
CA VAL A 382 5.67 7.76 -19.51
C VAL A 382 6.84 7.08 -20.20
N ASN A 383 7.99 7.73 -20.31
CA ASN A 383 9.07 7.22 -21.18
C ASN A 383 9.94 6.17 -20.50
N VAL A 384 10.24 6.36 -19.20
CA VAL A 384 11.11 5.46 -18.43
C VAL A 384 10.28 4.35 -17.81
N LEU A 385 9.38 4.66 -16.87
CA LEU A 385 8.63 3.64 -16.12
C LEU A 385 7.47 3.03 -16.92
N LYS A 386 7.00 3.71 -17.97
CA LYS A 386 5.89 3.26 -18.84
C LYS A 386 4.60 2.94 -18.06
N ILE A 387 4.33 3.70 -16.99
CA ILE A 387 3.12 3.56 -16.18
C ILE A 387 1.91 4.15 -16.92
N PHE A 388 2.14 5.23 -17.66
CA PHE A 388 1.12 5.95 -18.43
C PHE A 388 1.52 6.04 -19.90
N GLU A 389 0.52 6.22 -20.76
CA GLU A 389 0.66 6.64 -22.16
C GLU A 389 -0.10 7.94 -22.39
N GLU A 390 0.49 8.85 -23.16
CA GLU A 390 -0.20 10.07 -23.58
C GLU A 390 -1.11 9.73 -24.77
N VAL A 391 -2.42 9.97 -24.61
CA VAL A 391 -3.42 9.67 -25.66
C VAL A 391 -3.81 10.93 -26.43
N LYS A 392 -3.73 12.09 -25.79
CA LYS A 392 -3.92 13.43 -26.35
C LYS A 392 -3.00 14.38 -25.60
N GLU A 393 -2.76 15.58 -26.13
CA GLU A 393 -1.97 16.60 -25.47
C GLU A 393 -2.43 16.78 -24.00
N ASN A 394 -1.50 16.55 -23.06
CA ASN A 394 -1.74 16.66 -21.62
C ASN A 394 -2.84 15.75 -21.04
N ARG A 395 -3.21 14.68 -21.75
CA ARG A 395 -4.15 13.64 -21.25
C ARG A 395 -3.52 12.27 -21.33
N PHE A 396 -3.62 11.54 -20.23
CA PHE A 396 -2.94 10.26 -20.09
C PHE A 396 -3.92 9.11 -19.88
N LYS A 397 -3.45 7.91 -20.24
CA LYS A 397 -4.13 6.65 -19.98
C LYS A 397 -3.17 5.73 -19.24
N ARG A 398 -3.70 4.98 -18.27
CA ARG A 398 -2.95 3.99 -17.50
C ARG A 398 -2.55 2.82 -18.41
N LYS A 399 -1.28 2.41 -18.39
CA LYS A 399 -0.82 1.14 -19.01
C LYS A 399 -0.77 -0.01 -18.02
N ILE A 400 -0.79 0.31 -16.73
CA ILE A 400 -0.80 -0.65 -15.63
C ILE A 400 -2.11 -0.44 -14.88
N ASP A 401 -2.87 -1.51 -14.68
CA ASP A 401 -4.07 -1.46 -13.84
C ASP A 401 -3.67 -1.48 -12.37
N VAL A 402 -4.38 -0.73 -11.53
CA VAL A 402 -4.15 -0.64 -10.07
C VAL A 402 -4.02 -2.03 -9.45
N GLU A 403 -4.83 -2.97 -9.93
CA GLU A 403 -5.05 -4.25 -9.26
C GLU A 403 -4.16 -5.38 -9.79
N ASN A 404 -3.36 -5.07 -10.82
CA ASN A 404 -2.29 -5.93 -11.34
C ASN A 404 -0.92 -5.54 -10.77
N LEU A 405 -0.87 -4.65 -9.78
CA LEU A 405 0.34 -4.31 -9.04
C LEU A 405 0.40 -5.11 -7.73
N LEU A 406 0.39 -6.43 -7.83
CA LEU A 406 0.53 -7.30 -6.65
C LEU A 406 2.01 -7.44 -6.33
N GLU A 407 2.35 -7.47 -5.03
CA GLU A 407 3.72 -7.77 -4.58
C GLU A 407 4.20 -9.11 -5.17
N SER A 408 3.27 -10.04 -5.39
CA SER A 408 3.56 -11.35 -5.94
C SER A 408 4.17 -11.32 -7.34
N ASP A 409 3.87 -10.28 -8.13
CA ASP A 409 4.38 -10.14 -9.50
C ASP A 409 5.86 -9.78 -9.55
N PHE A 410 6.42 -9.39 -8.40
CA PHE A 410 7.81 -8.97 -8.23
C PHE A 410 8.67 -10.04 -7.54
N PHE A 411 8.09 -11.17 -7.10
CA PHE A 411 8.89 -12.29 -6.59
C PHE A 411 9.80 -12.86 -7.66
N ILE A 412 10.96 -13.31 -7.19
CA ILE A 412 11.99 -13.99 -7.95
C ILE A 412 12.12 -15.36 -7.30
N SER A 413 11.69 -16.39 -8.03
CA SER A 413 11.82 -17.78 -7.61
C SER A 413 13.27 -18.25 -7.62
N GLU A 414 13.50 -19.40 -7.01
CA GLU A 414 14.80 -20.05 -7.05
C GLU A 414 15.24 -20.42 -8.48
N GLU A 415 14.32 -20.94 -9.29
CA GLU A 415 14.57 -21.22 -10.73
C GLU A 415 14.98 -19.94 -11.46
N GLU A 416 14.27 -18.83 -11.23
CA GLU A 416 14.62 -17.54 -11.84
C GLU A 416 16.00 -17.01 -11.37
N ILE A 417 16.43 -17.32 -10.15
CA ILE A 417 17.79 -16.99 -9.67
C ILE A 417 18.83 -17.84 -10.38
N ILE A 418 18.60 -19.15 -10.50
CA ILE A 418 19.49 -20.09 -11.19
C ILE A 418 19.63 -19.69 -12.67
N ASP A 419 18.52 -19.38 -13.33
CA ASP A 419 18.49 -18.91 -14.72
C ASP A 419 19.39 -17.68 -14.93
N ILE A 420 19.46 -16.77 -13.94
CA ILE A 420 20.33 -15.60 -14.01
C ILE A 420 21.80 -16.00 -13.82
N ILE A 421 22.09 -16.95 -12.93
CA ILE A 421 23.46 -17.41 -12.66
C ILE A 421 24.03 -18.18 -13.86
N GLU A 422 23.20 -18.88 -14.63
CA GLU A 422 23.63 -19.63 -15.82
C GLU A 422 23.74 -18.75 -17.09
N LEU A 423 23.50 -17.43 -16.99
CA LEU A 423 23.60 -16.51 -18.12
C LEU A 423 25.05 -16.36 -18.63
N HIS A 424 25.32 -16.90 -19.82
CA HIS A 424 26.59 -16.74 -20.55
C HIS A 424 26.56 -15.74 -21.71
N ARG A 425 25.56 -14.84 -21.73
CA ARG A 425 25.25 -13.93 -22.85
C ARG A 425 26.24 -12.76 -22.97
N LYS A 426 26.35 -12.17 -24.17
CA LYS A 426 27.39 -11.17 -24.49
C LYS A 426 26.88 -9.78 -24.87
N ASN A 427 25.63 -9.63 -25.31
CA ASN A 427 25.09 -8.36 -25.80
C ASN A 427 23.68 -8.05 -25.25
N LEU A 428 23.26 -6.78 -25.32
CA LEU A 428 22.01 -6.32 -24.73
C LEU A 428 20.74 -7.08 -25.21
N PRO A 429 20.54 -7.36 -26.52
CA PRO A 429 19.39 -8.12 -26.98
C PRO A 429 19.32 -9.51 -26.34
N GLU A 430 20.45 -10.23 -26.32
CA GLU A 430 20.54 -11.51 -25.63
C GLU A 430 20.17 -11.34 -24.15
N PHE A 431 20.73 -10.37 -23.44
CA PHE A 431 20.37 -10.15 -22.03
C PHE A 431 18.89 -9.81 -21.82
N GLY A 432 18.30 -9.04 -22.74
CA GLY A 432 16.91 -8.63 -22.73
C GLY A 432 15.90 -9.78 -22.89
N GLU A 433 16.32 -10.96 -23.36
CA GLU A 433 15.44 -12.14 -23.39
C GLU A 433 15.28 -12.79 -22.00
N ASN A 434 16.14 -12.48 -21.02
CA ASN A 434 16.00 -13.02 -19.67
C ASN A 434 14.96 -12.21 -18.87
N SER A 435 13.78 -12.80 -18.71
CA SER A 435 12.64 -12.18 -18.00
C SER A 435 12.94 -11.90 -16.53
N SER A 436 13.69 -12.77 -15.86
CA SER A 436 14.06 -12.66 -14.44
C SER A 436 14.93 -11.45 -14.17
N LEU A 437 15.97 -11.24 -14.98
CA LEU A 437 16.85 -10.08 -14.85
C LEU A 437 16.14 -8.77 -15.21
N LEU A 438 15.29 -8.78 -16.24
CA LEU A 438 14.41 -7.63 -16.53
C LEU A 438 13.46 -7.33 -15.36
N LYS A 439 12.97 -8.35 -14.64
CA LYS A 439 12.13 -8.16 -13.45
C LYS A 439 12.91 -7.44 -12.35
N VAL A 440 14.15 -7.85 -12.04
CA VAL A 440 15.04 -7.14 -11.07
C VAL A 440 15.22 -5.68 -11.49
N GLY A 441 15.53 -5.42 -12.76
CA GLY A 441 15.73 -4.06 -13.29
C GLY A 441 14.47 -3.19 -13.19
N LYS A 442 13.29 -3.77 -13.44
CA LYS A 442 12.01 -3.08 -13.29
C LYS A 442 11.72 -2.74 -11.83
N ILE A 443 11.99 -3.64 -10.88
CA ILE A 443 11.86 -3.35 -9.44
C ILE A 443 12.75 -2.17 -9.05
N MET A 444 14.03 -2.19 -9.44
CA MET A 444 14.96 -1.11 -9.17
C MET A 444 14.49 0.22 -9.78
N SER A 445 14.04 0.19 -11.03
CA SER A 445 13.56 1.39 -11.72
C SER A 445 12.33 1.98 -11.02
N LEU A 446 11.39 1.14 -10.58
CA LEU A 446 10.23 1.62 -9.81
C LEU A 446 10.66 2.23 -8.48
N MET A 447 11.56 1.57 -7.74
CA MET A 447 12.06 2.10 -6.46
C MET A 447 12.79 3.44 -6.64
N LEU A 448 13.76 3.51 -7.55
CA LEU A 448 14.54 4.71 -7.84
C LEU A 448 13.70 5.85 -8.42
N GLY A 449 12.69 5.52 -9.21
CA GLY A 449 11.83 6.50 -9.89
C GLY A 449 10.77 7.09 -8.97
N ILE A 450 10.05 6.23 -8.24
CA ILE A 450 8.90 6.66 -7.42
C ILE A 450 9.35 7.20 -6.05
N GLU A 451 10.41 6.63 -5.46
CA GLU A 451 10.98 7.07 -4.19
C GLU A 451 12.48 7.40 -4.37
N PRO A 452 12.85 8.62 -4.80
CA PRO A 452 14.24 8.98 -5.10
C PRO A 452 15.23 8.82 -3.94
N LYS A 453 14.74 8.84 -2.69
CA LYS A 453 15.52 8.52 -1.48
C LYS A 453 16.08 7.09 -1.47
N THR A 454 15.60 6.23 -2.37
CA THR A 454 16.16 4.88 -2.58
C THR A 454 17.66 4.94 -2.78
N ALA A 455 18.16 5.83 -3.64
CA ALA A 455 19.59 5.92 -3.94
C ALA A 455 20.42 6.22 -2.69
N SER A 456 20.02 7.20 -1.87
CA SER A 456 20.73 7.52 -0.63
C SER A 456 20.61 6.43 0.42
N SER A 457 19.48 5.71 0.51
CA SER A 457 19.29 4.60 1.45
C SER A 457 20.26 3.44 1.22
N VAL A 458 20.69 3.24 -0.03
CA VAL A 458 21.69 2.23 -0.40
C VAL A 458 23.09 2.82 -0.56
N ASN A 459 23.35 4.01 -0.01
CA ASN A 459 24.63 4.71 -0.11
C ASN A 459 25.10 4.90 -1.57
N TYR A 460 24.17 5.07 -2.49
CA TYR A 460 24.39 5.20 -3.92
C TYR A 460 25.10 3.98 -4.56
N ASP A 461 24.94 2.79 -3.97
CA ASP A 461 25.54 1.56 -4.48
C ASP A 461 24.49 0.66 -5.16
N LEU A 462 24.67 0.45 -6.46
CA LEU A 462 23.81 -0.44 -7.26
C LEU A 462 23.84 -1.88 -6.75
N ARG A 463 25.00 -2.42 -6.37
CA ARG A 463 25.13 -3.81 -5.88
C ARG A 463 24.35 -3.99 -4.59
N GLN A 464 24.37 -2.98 -3.73
CA GLN A 464 23.63 -2.98 -2.49
C GLN A 464 22.12 -2.96 -2.71
N LEU A 465 21.63 -2.21 -3.71
CA LEU A 465 20.22 -2.23 -4.11
C LEU A 465 19.81 -3.60 -4.68
N ILE A 466 20.63 -4.18 -5.56
CA ILE A 466 20.40 -5.52 -6.12
C ILE A 466 20.32 -6.56 -5.00
N LYS A 467 21.28 -6.55 -4.07
CA LYS A 467 21.30 -7.44 -2.91
C LYS A 467 20.00 -7.34 -2.11
N ASN A 468 19.57 -6.13 -1.75
CA ASN A 468 18.36 -5.94 -0.95
C ASN A 468 17.09 -6.40 -1.68
N ILE A 469 17.00 -6.16 -2.99
CA ILE A 469 15.88 -6.64 -3.81
C ILE A 469 15.85 -8.18 -3.86
N LEU A 470 16.99 -8.82 -4.11
CA LEU A 470 17.07 -10.27 -4.14
C LEU A 470 16.78 -10.91 -2.78
N ILE A 471 17.08 -10.23 -1.67
CA ILE A 471 16.73 -10.71 -0.32
C ILE A 471 15.23 -10.57 -0.04
N ILE A 472 14.64 -9.42 -0.37
CA ILE A 472 13.23 -9.11 -0.05
C ILE A 472 12.27 -9.89 -0.96
N PHE A 473 12.55 -9.92 -2.27
CA PHE A 473 11.69 -10.56 -3.28
C PHE A 473 12.18 -11.94 -3.71
N GLY A 474 13.32 -12.42 -3.20
CA GLY A 474 13.80 -13.76 -3.52
C GLY A 474 13.06 -14.88 -2.78
N PRO A 475 13.50 -16.13 -2.95
CA PRO A 475 12.88 -17.29 -2.34
C PRO A 475 13.34 -17.47 -0.88
N HIS A 476 12.42 -17.88 0.00
CA HIS A 476 12.65 -18.11 1.42
C HIS A 476 12.34 -19.56 1.87
N PRO A 477 12.95 -20.60 1.26
CA PRO A 477 12.71 -22.00 1.64
C PRO A 477 13.18 -22.28 3.07
N LEU A 478 12.56 -23.22 3.79
CA LEU A 478 12.81 -23.43 5.23
C LEU A 478 14.17 -24.07 5.54
N ASP A 479 14.67 -24.93 4.67
CA ASP A 479 15.79 -25.84 4.90
C ASP A 479 17.12 -25.38 4.26
N HIS A 480 17.05 -24.69 3.12
CA HIS A 480 18.20 -24.21 2.36
C HIS A 480 18.08 -22.71 2.02
N THR A 481 19.01 -22.16 1.23
CA THR A 481 18.94 -20.81 0.67
C THR A 481 19.84 -20.70 -0.56
N VAL A 482 19.39 -19.99 -1.59
CA VAL A 482 20.19 -19.63 -2.77
C VAL A 482 20.73 -18.19 -2.74
N GLN A 483 20.38 -17.44 -1.69
CA GLN A 483 20.82 -16.05 -1.49
C GLN A 483 22.19 -16.00 -0.79
N THR A 484 23.17 -16.70 -1.38
CA THR A 484 24.55 -16.78 -0.88
C THR A 484 25.37 -15.58 -1.33
N ARG A 485 26.48 -15.29 -0.63
CA ARG A 485 27.40 -14.19 -1.02
C ARG A 485 27.92 -14.35 -2.46
N GLU A 486 28.23 -15.57 -2.86
CA GLU A 486 28.71 -15.89 -4.21
C GLU A 486 27.66 -15.56 -5.27
N ASN A 487 26.45 -16.09 -5.11
CA ASN A 487 25.36 -15.90 -6.06
C ASN A 487 24.99 -14.42 -6.21
N ILE A 488 24.85 -13.69 -5.11
CA ILE A 488 24.52 -12.26 -5.13
C ILE A 488 25.60 -11.43 -5.84
N ASN A 489 26.88 -11.71 -5.59
CA ASN A 489 27.99 -11.01 -6.24
C ASN A 489 28.05 -11.31 -7.74
N PHE A 490 27.79 -12.56 -8.11
CA PHE A 490 27.76 -12.98 -9.49
C PHE A 490 26.62 -12.30 -10.26
N ILE A 491 25.40 -12.32 -9.73
CA ILE A 491 24.23 -11.64 -10.30
C ILE A 491 24.49 -10.14 -10.43
N SER A 492 25.06 -9.51 -9.40
CA SER A 492 25.39 -8.08 -9.43
C SER A 492 26.38 -7.75 -10.55
N THR A 493 27.38 -8.62 -10.77
CA THR A 493 28.37 -8.45 -11.84
C THR A 493 27.74 -8.59 -13.22
N ILE A 494 26.82 -9.54 -13.41
CA ILE A 494 26.05 -9.67 -14.64
C ILE A 494 25.23 -8.40 -14.89
N PHE A 495 24.50 -7.94 -13.88
CA PHE A 495 23.63 -6.77 -14.00
C PHE A 495 24.41 -5.50 -14.38
N GLU A 496 25.58 -5.28 -13.77
CA GLU A 496 26.47 -4.16 -14.12
C GLU A 496 26.95 -4.20 -15.57
N LYS A 497 27.34 -5.39 -16.07
CA LYS A 497 27.73 -5.56 -17.48
C LYS A 497 26.60 -5.13 -18.40
N ILE A 498 25.37 -5.50 -18.07
CA ILE A 498 24.18 -5.18 -18.87
C ILE A 498 23.87 -3.70 -18.86
N CYS A 499 23.96 -3.03 -17.71
CA CYS A 499 23.84 -1.57 -17.63
C CYS A 499 24.86 -0.86 -18.53
N ARG A 500 26.12 -1.33 -18.55
CA ARG A 500 27.16 -0.76 -19.42
C ARG A 500 26.90 -1.02 -20.90
N GLU A 501 26.38 -2.19 -21.27
CA GLU A 501 25.96 -2.47 -22.64
C GLU A 501 24.77 -1.59 -23.07
N TYR A 502 23.82 -1.35 -22.16
CA TYR A 502 22.72 -0.40 -22.38
C TYR A 502 23.24 1.02 -22.63
N GLU A 503 24.18 1.51 -21.83
CA GLU A 503 24.83 2.83 -22.01
C GLU A 503 25.50 2.97 -23.38
N LYS A 504 26.26 1.96 -23.81
CA LYS A 504 26.90 1.94 -25.14
C LYS A 504 25.89 2.09 -26.27
N LYS A 505 24.75 1.39 -26.18
CA LYS A 505 23.68 1.48 -27.19
C LYS A 505 22.99 2.84 -27.19
N MET A 506 22.72 3.43 -26.01
CA MET A 506 22.14 4.77 -25.93
C MET A 506 23.01 5.82 -26.65
N ASN A 507 24.33 5.71 -26.52
CA ASN A 507 25.28 6.64 -27.14
C ASN A 507 25.35 6.50 -28.68
N LEU A 508 24.86 5.39 -29.24
CA LEU A 508 24.85 5.13 -30.69
C LEU A 508 23.57 5.62 -31.40
N ASN A 509 22.67 6.33 -30.71
CA ASN A 509 21.36 6.79 -31.21
C ASN A 509 20.42 5.69 -31.73
N ASP A 510 20.75 4.40 -31.53
CA ASP A 510 19.80 3.30 -31.62
C ASP A 510 18.87 3.38 -30.41
N LEU A 511 17.79 4.16 -30.55
CA LEU A 511 16.75 4.36 -29.54
C LEU A 511 15.95 3.08 -29.36
N ASP A 512 16.57 2.07 -28.79
CA ASP A 512 15.92 0.84 -28.36
C ASP A 512 15.20 1.13 -27.03
N ASN A 513 14.12 1.93 -27.14
CA ASN A 513 13.23 2.37 -26.06
C ASN A 513 12.59 1.19 -25.30
N GLN A 514 12.81 -0.06 -25.73
CA GLN A 514 12.22 -1.24 -25.12
C GLN A 514 12.70 -1.49 -23.69
N PHE A 515 13.98 -1.25 -23.37
CA PHE A 515 14.58 -1.60 -22.06
C PHE A 515 14.68 -0.45 -21.04
N SER A 516 14.20 0.75 -21.38
CA SER A 516 14.30 1.93 -20.50
C SER A 516 13.71 1.70 -19.10
N ASN A 517 12.62 0.94 -19.02
CA ASN A 517 11.93 0.60 -17.76
C ASN A 517 12.69 -0.36 -16.85
N ALA A 518 13.78 -0.97 -17.33
CA ALA A 518 14.59 -1.89 -16.55
C ALA A 518 16.00 -1.35 -16.26
N PHE A 519 16.59 -0.52 -17.14
CA PHE A 519 18.02 -0.18 -17.03
C PHE A 519 18.35 1.32 -16.96
N GLU A 520 17.47 2.24 -17.36
CA GLU A 520 17.76 3.69 -17.36
C GLU A 520 18.12 4.21 -15.96
N LEU A 521 17.34 3.88 -14.94
CA LEU A 521 17.56 4.35 -13.57
C LEU A 521 18.67 3.58 -12.84
N PRO A 522 18.75 2.24 -12.96
CA PRO A 522 19.92 1.50 -12.46
C PRO A 522 21.25 1.97 -13.04
N LEU A 523 21.31 2.32 -14.33
CA LEU A 523 22.51 2.88 -14.95
C LEU A 523 22.89 4.22 -14.30
N LYS A 524 21.93 5.09 -14.01
CA LYS A 524 22.20 6.37 -13.31
C LYS A 524 22.75 6.15 -11.91
N LEU A 525 22.27 5.12 -11.21
CA LEU A 525 22.81 4.73 -9.90
C LEU A 525 24.24 4.18 -10.04
N LEU A 526 24.49 3.32 -11.03
CA LEU A 526 25.83 2.78 -11.32
C LEU A 526 26.87 3.87 -11.57
N ASN A 527 26.48 4.91 -12.32
CA ASN A 527 27.34 6.03 -12.69
C ASN A 527 27.38 7.15 -11.64
N TRP A 528 26.73 6.96 -10.49
CA TRP A 528 26.68 8.00 -9.46
C TRP A 528 28.06 8.22 -8.85
N LYS A 529 28.59 9.44 -9.02
CA LYS A 529 29.81 9.87 -8.33
C LYS A 529 29.40 10.57 -7.03
N LYS A 530 29.95 10.13 -5.91
CA LYS A 530 29.85 10.88 -4.65
C LYS A 530 30.81 12.07 -4.79
N ASP A 531 30.25 13.24 -5.04
CA ASP A 531 30.99 14.50 -4.92
C ASP A 531 31.31 14.81 -3.44
#